data_AF-A0A232EXB2-F1
#
_entry.id   AF-A0A232EXB2-F1
#
_cell.length_a   1.000
_cell.length_b   1.000
_cell.length_c   1.000
_cell.angle_alpha   90.00
_cell.angle_beta   90.00
_cell.angle_gamma   90.00
#
_symmetry.space_group_name_H-M   'P 1'
#
loop_
_entity.id
_entity.type
_entity.pdbx_description
1 polymer ?
#
loop_
_entity_poly.entity_id
_entity_poly.type
_entity_poly.pdbx_seq_one_letter_code
_entity_poly.pdbx_strand_id
1 'polypeptide(L)'
;MLSKEKEKLLRTRSNYESDLKINNLSKTGIKKRCAFHEIKDHHSMENLFGVLKPKYHFVTHYPRVLLQNGPCVNFGSMRFESFHSKIITTAQSTASSKNSLKTIAVKQELIMCKLFDSMKIDLKDDFKLCSRDDSDCEAKPYFYTF
;
A
#
# COMPACT_ATOMS: atom_id res chain seq x y z
N MET A 1 4.14 -10.50 28.25
CA MET A 1 5.31 -9.65 28.59
C MET A 1 5.41 -8.54 27.56
N LEU A 2 5.02 -7.31 27.90
CA LEU A 2 5.27 -6.15 27.03
C LEU A 2 6.76 -5.84 27.05
N SER A 3 7.41 -5.83 25.89
CA SER A 3 8.79 -5.37 25.73
C SER A 3 8.86 -3.89 26.15
N LYS A 4 9.28 -3.64 27.40
CA LYS A 4 9.47 -2.27 27.91
C LYS A 4 10.70 -1.67 27.23
N GLU A 5 10.51 -0.59 26.49
CA GLU A 5 11.60 0.16 25.89
C GLU A 5 12.43 0.85 26.99
N LYS A 6 13.73 1.00 26.76
CA LYS A 6 14.58 1.76 27.68
C LYS A 6 14.30 3.24 27.43
N GLU A 7 13.54 3.86 28.33
CA GLU A 7 13.12 5.27 28.24
C GLU A 7 14.30 6.23 27.98
N LYS A 8 15.47 5.92 28.56
CA LYS A 8 16.70 6.71 28.42
C LYS A 8 17.32 6.69 27.01
N LEU A 9 16.91 5.76 26.14
CA LEU A 9 17.37 5.66 24.75
C LEU A 9 16.36 6.23 23.75
N LEU A 10 15.16 6.64 24.21
CA LEU A 10 14.16 7.25 23.36
C LEU A 10 14.58 8.68 23.03
N ARG A 11 14.56 9.03 21.74
CA ARG A 11 14.81 10.40 21.33
C ARG A 11 13.59 11.26 21.68
N THR A 12 13.82 12.33 22.43
CA THR A 12 12.85 13.40 22.68
C THR A 12 13.09 14.56 21.72
N ARG A 13 12.14 15.51 21.64
CA ARG A 13 12.26 16.72 20.81
C ARG A 13 13.52 17.52 21.14
N SER A 14 13.80 17.71 22.43
CA SER A 14 14.99 18.41 22.92
C SER A 14 16.29 17.67 22.56
N ASN A 15 16.32 16.34 22.70
CA ASN A 15 17.48 15.55 22.32
C ASN A 15 17.78 15.66 20.81
N TYR A 16 16.74 15.58 19.98
CA TYR A 16 16.87 15.70 18.52
C TYR A 16 17.36 17.08 18.06
N GLU A 17 16.87 18.16 18.67
CA GLU A 17 17.33 19.51 18.39
C GLU A 17 18.81 19.72 18.79
N SER A 18 19.23 19.08 19.88
CA SER A 18 20.63 19.09 20.33
C SER A 18 21.53 18.33 19.35
N ASP A 19 21.09 17.15 18.89
CA ASP A 19 21.79 16.34 17.89
C ASP A 19 21.94 17.07 16.55
N LEU A 20 20.93 17.82 16.11
CA LEU A 20 21.00 18.65 14.90
C LEU A 20 22.06 19.75 14.98
N LYS A 21 22.27 20.34 16.16
CA LYS A 21 23.29 21.38 16.37
C LYS A 21 24.72 20.81 16.30
N ILE A 22 24.89 19.57 16.73
CA ILE A 22 26.20 18.88 16.76
C ILE A 22 26.71 18.60 15.33
N ASN A 23 25.83 18.50 14.33
CA ASN A 23 26.17 18.32 12.90
C ASN A 23 27.17 17.20 12.59
N ASN A 24 27.29 16.20 13.47
CA ASN A 24 28.21 15.08 13.32
C ASN A 24 27.45 13.79 13.02
N LEU A 25 27.51 13.35 11.77
CA LEU A 25 26.71 12.22 11.27
C LEU A 25 27.09 10.88 11.93
N SER A 26 28.37 10.66 12.20
CA SER A 26 28.86 9.40 12.80
C SER A 26 28.43 9.21 14.25
N LYS A 27 28.21 10.30 15.00
CA LYS A 27 27.81 10.26 16.41
C LYS A 27 26.29 10.33 16.60
N THR A 28 25.60 11.14 15.82
CA THR A 28 24.17 11.43 16.02
C THR A 28 23.25 10.69 15.05
N GLY A 29 23.77 10.29 13.89
CA GLY A 29 22.98 9.66 12.83
C GLY A 29 21.94 10.59 12.17
N ILE A 30 21.98 11.91 12.44
CA ILE A 30 21.01 12.88 11.90
C ILE A 30 21.76 13.88 11.02
N LYS A 31 21.35 13.96 9.74
CA LYS A 31 21.98 14.86 8.75
C LYS A 31 21.24 16.19 8.61
N LYS A 32 19.91 16.16 8.70
CA LYS A 32 19.01 17.30 8.47
C LYS A 32 17.74 17.14 9.30
N ARG A 33 17.03 18.25 9.52
CA ARG A 33 15.69 18.24 10.10
C ARG A 33 14.74 17.42 9.23
N CYS A 34 13.87 16.64 9.87
CA CYS A 34 12.82 15.89 9.19
C CYS A 34 11.81 16.85 8.55
N ALA A 35 11.51 16.68 7.26
CA ALA A 35 10.51 17.49 6.55
C ALA A 35 9.10 17.35 7.15
N PHE A 36 8.80 16.19 7.75
CA PHE A 36 7.51 15.94 8.38
C PHE A 36 7.25 16.81 9.62
N HIS A 37 8.28 17.40 10.25
CA HIS A 37 8.09 18.29 11.40
C HIS A 37 7.39 19.62 11.05
N GLU A 38 7.26 19.95 9.77
CA GLU A 38 6.56 21.16 9.31
C GLU A 38 5.04 20.95 9.21
N ILE A 39 4.58 19.70 9.26
CA ILE A 39 3.15 19.36 9.17
C ILE A 39 2.50 19.51 10.55
N LYS A 40 1.40 20.26 10.61
CA LYS A 40 0.60 20.42 11.83
C LYS A 40 0.11 19.06 12.33
N ASP A 41 0.14 18.84 13.64
CA ASP A 41 -0.28 17.61 14.33
C ASP A 41 0.45 16.32 13.89
N HIS A 42 1.59 16.45 13.19
CA HIS A 42 2.37 15.32 12.73
C HIS A 42 3.85 15.49 13.07
N HIS A 43 4.19 15.39 14.35
CA HIS A 43 5.58 15.37 14.78
C HIS A 43 6.07 13.91 14.91
N SER A 44 7.13 13.54 14.17
CA SER A 44 7.62 12.15 14.11
C SER A 44 8.03 11.56 15.47
N MET A 45 8.27 12.42 16.47
CA MET A 45 8.69 12.06 17.82
C MET A 45 7.53 12.06 18.83
N GLU A 46 6.33 12.45 18.39
CA GLU A 46 5.13 12.46 19.22
C GLU A 46 4.29 11.22 18.90
N ASN A 47 3.84 10.53 19.94
CA ASN A 47 2.98 9.37 19.75
C ASN A 47 1.55 9.84 19.50
N LEU A 48 1.20 10.05 18.23
CA LEU A 48 -0.14 10.48 17.80
C LEU A 48 -1.25 9.51 18.26
N PHE A 49 -0.90 8.25 18.54
CA PHE A 49 -1.85 7.19 18.88
C PHE A 49 -1.83 6.81 20.38
N GLY A 50 -1.29 7.68 21.23
CA GLY A 50 -1.32 7.53 22.69
C GLY A 50 -0.30 6.52 23.22
N VAL A 51 -0.76 5.48 23.93
CA VAL A 51 0.13 4.46 24.53
C VAL A 51 0.50 3.36 23.53
N LEU A 52 -0.23 3.27 22.42
CA LEU A 52 -0.17 2.14 21.51
C LEU A 52 0.69 2.47 20.28
N LYS A 53 1.60 1.56 19.89
CA LYS A 53 2.41 1.78 18.67
C LYS A 53 1.48 1.84 17.45
N PRO A 54 1.82 2.62 16.40
CA PRO A 54 0.98 2.74 15.20
C PRO A 54 0.53 1.39 14.62
N LYS A 55 1.41 0.39 14.58
CA LYS A 55 1.08 -0.98 14.12
C LYS A 55 -0.05 -1.63 14.93
N TYR A 56 -0.09 -1.40 16.23
CA TYR A 56 -1.11 -1.97 17.11
C TYR A 56 -2.37 -1.11 17.16
N HIS A 57 -2.28 0.19 16.88
CA HIS A 57 -3.46 1.06 16.76
C HIS A 57 -4.43 0.59 15.68
N PHE A 58 -3.96 -0.05 14.62
CA PHE A 58 -4.86 -0.65 13.62
C PHE A 58 -5.86 -1.66 14.22
N VAL A 59 -5.48 -2.38 15.28
CA VAL A 59 -6.36 -3.37 15.95
C VAL A 59 -7.60 -2.71 16.55
N THR A 60 -7.53 -1.45 16.99
CA THR A 60 -8.72 -0.75 17.51
C THR A 60 -9.74 -0.47 16.41
N HIS A 61 -9.31 -0.37 15.15
CA HIS A 61 -10.19 -0.16 14.00
C HIS A 61 -10.73 -1.45 13.40
N TYR A 62 -10.16 -2.61 13.73
CA TYR A 62 -10.53 -3.89 13.12
C TYR A 62 -12.01 -4.23 13.26
N PRO A 63 -12.67 -4.07 14.42
CA PRO A 63 -14.10 -4.40 14.54
C PRO A 63 -14.97 -3.64 13.53
N ARG A 64 -14.72 -2.34 13.35
CA ARG A 64 -15.42 -1.50 12.38
C ARG A 64 -15.15 -1.96 10.94
N VAL A 65 -13.89 -2.23 10.61
CA VAL A 65 -13.48 -2.64 9.25
C VAL A 65 -14.04 -4.01 8.89
N LEU A 66 -14.06 -4.96 9.83
CA LEU A 66 -14.62 -6.31 9.66
C LEU A 66 -16.12 -6.28 9.40
N LEU A 67 -16.87 -5.41 10.10
CA LEU A 67 -18.31 -5.26 9.90
C LEU A 67 -18.64 -4.64 8.53
N GLN A 68 -17.83 -3.68 8.07
CA GLN A 68 -18.09 -2.97 6.81
C GLN A 68 -17.59 -3.74 5.58
N ASN A 69 -16.46 -4.44 5.67
CA ASN A 69 -15.76 -5.00 4.51
C ASN A 69 -15.60 -6.53 4.58
N GLY A 70 -15.94 -7.17 5.70
CA GLY A 70 -15.73 -8.60 5.88
C GLY A 70 -14.29 -8.97 6.26
N PRO A 71 -13.86 -10.23 6.04
CA PRO A 71 -12.59 -10.75 6.53
C PRO A 71 -11.36 -9.97 6.05
N CYS A 72 -10.51 -9.52 6.98
CA CYS A 72 -9.32 -8.72 6.64
C CYS A 72 -8.24 -9.46 5.82
N VAL A 73 -8.32 -10.80 5.74
CA VAL A 73 -7.39 -11.63 4.95
C VAL A 73 -7.45 -11.28 3.46
N ASN A 74 -8.62 -10.86 2.98
CA ASN A 74 -8.82 -10.51 1.56
C ASN A 74 -8.22 -9.15 1.18
N PHE A 75 -7.92 -8.28 2.16
CA PHE A 75 -7.32 -6.95 1.93
C PHE A 75 -5.79 -6.95 2.02
N GLY A 76 -5.16 -8.12 2.18
CA GLY A 76 -3.71 -8.22 2.27
C GLY A 76 -3.01 -7.88 0.97
N SER A 77 -1.95 -7.06 1.03
CA SER A 77 -1.14 -6.70 -0.15
C SER A 77 -0.20 -7.82 -0.63
N MET A 78 -0.06 -8.91 0.12
CA MET A 78 0.82 -10.05 -0.24
C MET A 78 0.52 -10.63 -1.61
N ARG A 79 -0.75 -10.63 -2.04
CA ARG A 79 -1.14 -11.08 -3.38
C ARG A 79 -0.56 -10.16 -4.47
N PHE A 80 -0.55 -8.84 -4.26
CA PHE A 80 0.02 -7.87 -5.20
C PHE A 80 1.55 -8.01 -5.30
N GLU A 81 2.25 -8.24 -4.19
CA GLU A 81 3.69 -8.52 -4.16
C GLU A 81 4.04 -9.77 -5.00
N SER A 82 3.28 -10.85 -4.81
CA SER A 82 3.47 -12.08 -5.60
C SER A 82 3.23 -11.88 -7.10
N PHE A 83 2.33 -10.97 -7.47
CA PHE A 83 2.07 -10.59 -8.86
C PHE A 83 3.20 -9.73 -9.43
N HIS A 84 3.77 -8.81 -8.65
CA HIS A 84 4.91 -7.99 -9.08
C HIS A 84 6.12 -8.83 -9.49
N SER A 85 6.37 -9.96 -8.81
CA SER A 85 7.41 -10.91 -9.23
C SER A 85 7.21 -11.39 -10.68
N LYS A 86 5.97 -11.69 -11.10
CA LYS A 86 5.65 -12.12 -12.48
C LYS A 86 5.93 -11.02 -13.51
N ILE A 87 5.65 -9.77 -13.15
CA ILE A 87 5.95 -8.59 -13.99
C ILE A 87 7.46 -8.41 -14.14
N ILE A 88 8.21 -8.48 -13.03
CA ILE A 88 9.66 -8.30 -13.02
C ILE A 88 10.34 -9.38 -13.87
N THR A 89 9.98 -10.65 -13.69
CA THR A 89 10.51 -11.77 -14.49
C THR A 89 10.25 -11.58 -15.98
N THR A 90 9.06 -11.09 -16.33
CA THR A 90 8.72 -10.78 -17.73
C THR A 90 9.59 -9.65 -18.29
N ALA A 91 9.82 -8.59 -17.51
CA ALA A 91 10.66 -7.48 -17.93
C ALA A 91 12.10 -7.93 -18.17
N GLN A 92 12.63 -8.80 -17.30
CA GLN A 92 13.99 -9.33 -17.38
C GLN A 92 14.21 -10.29 -18.55
N SER A 93 13.21 -11.09 -18.92
CA SER A 93 13.32 -12.04 -20.04
C SER A 93 13.08 -11.42 -21.42
N THR A 94 12.63 -10.17 -21.47
CA THR A 94 12.39 -9.47 -22.73
C THR A 94 13.72 -9.08 -23.36
N ALA A 95 14.00 -9.60 -24.57
CA ALA A 95 15.26 -9.35 -25.28
C ALA A 95 15.46 -7.88 -25.73
N SER A 96 14.39 -7.09 -25.79
CA SER A 96 14.44 -5.66 -26.14
C SER A 96 14.01 -4.78 -24.96
N SER A 97 14.76 -3.70 -24.73
CA SER A 97 14.44 -2.69 -23.70
C SER A 97 13.61 -1.51 -24.24
N LYS A 98 13.21 -1.57 -25.52
CA LYS A 98 12.38 -0.54 -26.14
C LYS A 98 10.94 -0.70 -25.65
N ASN A 99 10.47 0.23 -24.83
CA ASN A 99 9.08 0.29 -24.32
C ASN A 99 8.65 -0.95 -23.50
N SER A 100 9.44 -1.35 -22.49
CA SER A 100 9.14 -2.49 -21.60
C SER A 100 7.73 -2.49 -21.02
N LEU A 101 7.18 -1.31 -20.67
CA LEU A 101 5.82 -1.16 -20.16
C LEU A 101 4.76 -1.66 -21.15
N LYS A 102 4.94 -1.36 -22.44
CA LYS A 102 4.03 -1.83 -23.50
C LYS A 102 4.08 -3.35 -23.61
N THR A 103 5.27 -3.94 -23.57
CA THR A 103 5.46 -5.40 -23.62
C THR A 103 4.80 -6.09 -22.43
N ILE A 104 4.98 -5.55 -21.22
CA ILE A 104 4.35 -6.09 -20.01
C ILE A 104 2.81 -5.98 -20.14
N ALA A 105 2.28 -4.84 -20.57
CA ALA A 105 0.84 -4.62 -20.72
C ALA A 105 0.22 -5.62 -21.72
N VAL A 106 0.80 -5.75 -22.92
CA VAL A 106 0.33 -6.71 -23.94
C VAL A 106 0.38 -8.14 -23.41
N LYS A 107 1.41 -8.52 -22.65
CA LYS A 107 1.48 -9.85 -22.05
C LYS A 107 0.37 -10.08 -21.02
N GLN A 108 0.06 -9.10 -20.18
CA GLN A 108 -1.03 -9.22 -19.20
C GLN A 108 -2.39 -9.32 -19.91
N GLU A 109 -2.62 -8.53 -20.96
CA GLU A 109 -3.82 -8.61 -21.79
C GLU A 109 -4.01 -10.03 -22.37
N LEU A 110 -2.98 -10.60 -22.98
CA LEU A 110 -3.03 -11.97 -23.52
C LEU A 110 -3.27 -13.03 -22.44
N ILE A 111 -2.68 -12.87 -21.25
CA ILE A 111 -2.92 -13.77 -20.12
C ILE A 111 -4.39 -13.69 -19.70
N MET A 112 -4.98 -12.49 -19.65
CA MET A 112 -6.38 -12.30 -19.31
C MET A 112 -7.31 -12.94 -20.35
N CYS A 113 -7.07 -12.72 -21.65
CA CYS A 113 -7.84 -13.37 -22.72
C CYS A 113 -7.84 -14.89 -22.56
N LYS A 114 -6.68 -15.50 -22.31
CA LYS A 114 -6.57 -16.95 -22.09
C LYS A 114 -7.37 -17.43 -20.87
N LEU A 115 -7.38 -16.65 -19.79
CA LEU A 115 -8.17 -16.97 -18.61
C LEU A 115 -9.67 -16.89 -18.90
N PHE A 116 -10.12 -15.87 -19.63
CA PHE A 116 -11.52 -15.73 -20.03
C PHE A 116 -12.00 -16.87 -20.93
N ASP A 117 -11.17 -17.27 -21.91
CA ASP A 117 -11.46 -18.42 -22.78
C ASP A 117 -11.61 -19.71 -21.96
N SER A 118 -10.77 -19.89 -20.93
CA SER A 118 -10.83 -21.07 -20.06
C SER A 118 -12.04 -21.10 -19.14
N MET A 119 -12.60 -19.94 -18.79
CA MET A 119 -13.81 -19.82 -17.95
C MET A 119 -15.11 -19.97 -18.75
N LYS A 120 -15.06 -20.06 -20.09
CA LYS A 120 -16.25 -20.13 -20.98
C LYS A 120 -17.33 -19.10 -20.62
N ILE A 121 -16.91 -17.86 -20.34
CA ILE A 121 -17.84 -16.77 -20.08
C ILE A 121 -18.40 -16.33 -21.44
N ASP A 122 -19.67 -16.63 -21.69
CA ASP A 122 -20.37 -16.13 -22.87
C ASP A 122 -20.50 -14.60 -22.75
N LEU A 123 -19.72 -13.87 -23.55
CA LEU A 123 -19.70 -12.39 -23.63
C LEU A 123 -21.03 -11.77 -24.15
N LYS A 124 -22.13 -12.53 -24.19
CA LYS A 124 -23.41 -12.07 -24.75
C LYS A 124 -24.26 -11.28 -23.75
N ASP A 125 -24.00 -11.40 -22.45
CA ASP A 125 -24.78 -10.73 -21.43
C ASP A 125 -23.94 -9.68 -20.69
N ASP A 126 -24.33 -8.41 -20.87
CA ASP A 126 -24.14 -7.27 -19.95
C ASP A 126 -22.82 -6.47 -19.89
N PHE A 127 -21.91 -6.52 -20.87
CA PHE A 127 -20.90 -5.45 -21.02
C PHE A 127 -21.42 -4.30 -21.91
N LYS A 128 -22.41 -3.55 -21.41
CA LYS A 128 -22.64 -2.19 -21.91
C LYS A 128 -21.43 -1.35 -21.46
N LEU A 129 -20.42 -1.20 -22.33
CA LEU A 129 -19.42 -0.15 -22.18
C LEU A 129 -20.21 1.15 -22.03
N CYS A 130 -20.27 1.70 -20.82
CA CYS A 130 -20.88 2.99 -20.57
C CYS A 130 -20.11 4.01 -21.41
N SER A 131 -20.72 4.39 -22.54
CA SER A 131 -20.29 5.56 -23.31
C SER A 131 -20.30 6.75 -22.37
N ARG A 132 -19.30 7.61 -22.52
CA ARG A 132 -18.85 8.62 -21.56
C ARG A 132 -19.87 9.72 -21.20
N ASP A 133 -21.12 9.63 -21.66
CA ASP A 133 -22.11 10.69 -21.65
C ASP A 133 -23.45 10.34 -20.99
N ASP A 134 -23.57 9.21 -20.28
CA ASP A 134 -24.79 8.91 -19.52
C ASP A 134 -24.62 9.29 -18.04
N SER A 135 -25.10 10.49 -17.70
CA SER A 135 -25.45 10.87 -16.33
C SER A 135 -26.45 9.85 -15.76
N ASP A 136 -26.16 9.38 -14.54
CA ASP A 136 -26.99 8.49 -13.72
C ASP A 136 -26.92 6.99 -14.06
N CYS A 137 -25.84 6.32 -13.63
CA CYS A 137 -25.89 4.89 -13.38
C CYS A 137 -25.28 4.53 -12.00
N GLU A 138 -26.16 4.22 -11.04
CA GLU A 138 -25.78 3.65 -9.75
C GLU A 138 -24.97 2.36 -9.95
N ALA A 139 -23.71 2.40 -9.55
CA ALA A 139 -22.85 1.24 -9.52
C ALA A 139 -23.35 0.26 -8.45
N LYS A 140 -24.09 -0.78 -8.87
CA LYS A 140 -24.37 -1.92 -7.99
C LYS A 140 -23.08 -2.72 -7.80
N PRO A 141 -22.62 -2.95 -6.56
CA PRO A 141 -21.42 -3.72 -6.31
C PRO A 141 -21.70 -5.18 -6.66
N TYR A 142 -21.05 -5.69 -7.71
CA TYR A 142 -20.93 -7.13 -7.93
C TYR A 142 -20.10 -7.70 -6.77
N PHE A 143 -20.79 -8.23 -5.76
CA PHE A 143 -20.19 -9.08 -4.74
C PHE A 143 -19.79 -10.40 -5.39
N TYR A 144 -18.52 -10.53 -5.77
CA TYR A 144 -17.94 -11.85 -5.99
C TYR A 144 -17.68 -12.49 -4.62
N THR A 145 -18.56 -13.41 -4.23
CA THR A 145 -18.29 -14.37 -3.16
C THR A 145 -17.31 -15.41 -3.68
N PHE A 146 -16.14 -15.52 -3.03
CA PHE A 146 -15.19 -16.62 -3.16
C PHE A 146 -15.38 -17.62 -2.02
#